data_AF-A0A401IAR4-F1
#
_entry.id   AF-A0A401IAR4-F1
#
_cell.length_a   1.000
_cell.length_b   1.000
_cell.length_c   1.000
_cell.angle_alpha   90.00
_cell.angle_beta   90.00
_cell.angle_gamma   90.00
#
_symmetry.space_group_name_H-M   'P 1'
#
loop_
_entity.id
_entity.type
_entity.pdbx_description
1 polymer ?
#
loop_
_entity_poly.entity_id
_entity_poly.type
_entity_poly.pdbx_seq_one_letter_code
_entity_poly.pdbx_strand_id
1 'polypeptide(L)'
;MKINPGFRPLGQDRTRADLGPRPVEAKSFADVMGQQDRQRTQEQLQRRLQDIHAQGERLTRSMTVRELKLYRQMVKQFLEDTVRRGVALKDTKGWDRRGRTKRYKLLEEVDAALLLMAEELLESEDGRIELLHRVGEIRGMLINLFF
;
A
#
# COMPACT_ATOMS: atom_id res chain seq x y z
N MET A 1 59.70 26.19 26.59
CA MET A 1 58.43 25.96 25.85
C MET A 1 57.33 26.78 26.50
N LYS A 2 56.46 27.36 25.68
CA LYS A 2 55.57 28.48 26.00
C LYS A 2 54.49 28.10 27.02
N ILE A 3 54.41 28.83 28.13
CA ILE A 3 53.30 28.79 29.08
C ILE A 3 52.35 29.92 28.65
N ASN A 4 51.20 29.60 28.07
CA ASN A 4 50.19 30.59 27.72
C ASN A 4 49.44 31.00 29.01
N PRO A 5 49.49 32.27 29.45
CA PRO A 5 48.70 32.71 30.59
C PRO A 5 47.34 33.18 30.04
N GLY A 6 46.40 32.25 29.91
CA GLY A 6 45.02 32.58 29.56
C GLY A 6 44.27 33.08 30.78
N PHE A 7 44.27 34.40 30.99
CA PHE A 7 43.37 35.08 31.93
C PHE A 7 41.93 34.73 31.55
N ARG A 8 41.17 34.05 32.42
CA ARG A 8 39.74 33.82 32.25
C ARG A 8 38.96 34.84 33.08
N PRO A 9 38.18 35.75 32.48
CA PRO A 9 37.31 36.62 33.25
C PRO A 9 36.17 35.80 33.86
N LEU A 10 35.95 35.98 35.17
CA LEU A 10 34.72 35.51 35.83
C LEU A 10 33.53 36.22 35.18
N GLY A 11 32.64 35.49 34.52
CA GLY A 11 31.34 36.02 34.12
C GLY A 11 30.70 35.48 32.85
N GLN A 12 31.37 34.63 32.06
CA GLN A 12 30.81 34.16 30.79
C GLN A 12 30.62 32.64 30.75
N ASP A 13 29.80 32.13 31.66
CA ASP A 13 29.27 30.75 31.61
C ASP A 13 27.80 30.74 32.08
N ARG A 14 26.97 31.54 31.39
CA ARG A 14 25.51 31.58 31.63
C ARG A 14 24.70 31.25 30.39
N THR A 15 25.16 30.34 29.53
CA THR A 15 24.29 29.67 28.56
C THR A 15 24.82 28.28 28.19
N ARG A 16 25.21 27.46 29.18
CA ARG A 16 24.92 26.04 29.02
C ARG A 16 23.45 25.87 29.35
N ALA A 17 22.62 25.94 28.33
CA ALA A 17 21.28 25.36 28.41
C ALA A 17 21.51 23.88 28.70
N ASP A 18 21.40 23.53 29.98
CA ASP A 18 21.21 22.17 30.42
C ASP A 18 19.93 21.70 29.74
N LEU A 19 20.09 21.02 28.59
CA LEU A 19 19.02 20.27 27.97
C LEU A 19 18.79 19.06 28.88
N GLY A 20 18.12 19.31 30.00
CA GLY A 20 17.60 18.27 30.87
C GLY A 20 16.82 17.26 30.00
N PRO A 21 16.79 15.98 30.40
CA PRO A 21 16.21 14.93 29.60
C PRO A 21 14.79 15.34 29.17
N ARG A 22 14.59 15.50 27.86
CA ARG A 22 13.28 15.82 27.29
C ARG A 22 12.28 14.80 27.86
N PRO A 23 11.14 15.22 28.43
CA PRO A 23 10.15 14.29 28.91
C PRO A 23 9.76 13.40 27.72
N VAL A 24 9.95 12.10 27.88
CA VAL A 24 9.55 11.11 26.87
C VAL A 24 8.04 11.19 26.82
N GLU A 25 7.51 11.78 25.74
CA GLU A 25 6.07 11.94 25.55
C GLU A 25 5.45 10.54 25.53
N ALA A 26 4.74 10.18 26.59
CA ALA A 26 4.08 8.89 26.70
C ALA A 26 2.94 8.87 25.67
N LYS A 27 3.00 7.94 24.71
CA LYS A 27 1.94 7.76 23.71
C LYS A 27 0.58 7.61 24.39
N SER A 28 -0.42 8.37 23.95
CA SER A 28 -1.78 8.24 24.48
C SER A 28 -2.33 6.85 24.16
N PHE A 29 -3.21 6.31 25.01
CA PHE A 29 -3.94 5.07 24.73
C PHE A 29 -4.64 5.12 23.36
N ALA A 30 -5.20 6.28 23.00
CA ALA A 30 -5.83 6.50 21.70
C ALA A 30 -4.84 6.33 20.52
N ASP A 31 -3.59 6.78 20.68
CA ASP A 31 -2.55 6.64 19.65
C ASP A 31 -2.14 5.18 19.49
N VAL A 32 -1.99 4.46 20.61
CA VAL A 32 -1.64 3.03 20.60
C VAL A 32 -2.76 2.20 19.97
N MET A 33 -4.02 2.49 20.30
CA MET A 33 -5.18 1.83 19.71
C MET A 33 -5.29 2.11 18.21
N GLY A 34 -5.16 3.38 17.80
CA GLY A 34 -5.15 3.75 16.39
C GLY A 34 -4.00 3.12 15.60
N GLN A 35 -2.82 2.95 16.20
CA GLN A 35 -1.70 2.24 15.57
C GLN A 35 -2.01 0.75 15.40
N GLN A 36 -2.58 0.07 16.41
CA GLN A 36 -2.97 -1.33 16.30
C GLN A 36 -4.04 -1.57 15.24
N ASP A 37 -5.06 -0.70 15.15
CA ASP A 37 -6.13 -0.85 14.15
C ASP A 37 -5.61 -0.72 12.71
N ARG A 38 -4.65 0.19 12.47
CA ARG A 38 -3.97 0.30 11.18
C ARG A 38 -3.18 -0.95 10.85
N GLN A 39 -2.41 -1.48 11.82
CA GLN A 39 -1.62 -2.69 11.62
C GLN A 39 -2.51 -3.91 11.32
N ARG A 40 -3.61 -4.09 12.08
CA ARG A 40 -4.60 -5.13 11.82
C ARG A 40 -5.24 -5.00 10.44
N THR A 41 -5.55 -3.78 10.01
CA THR A 41 -6.09 -3.52 8.68
C THR A 41 -5.08 -3.90 7.59
N GLN A 42 -3.81 -3.56 7.78
CA GLN A 42 -2.73 -3.88 6.86
C GLN A 42 -2.55 -5.41 6.74
N GLU A 43 -2.55 -6.13 7.86
CA GLU A 43 -2.48 -7.61 7.88
C GLU A 43 -3.68 -8.26 7.18
N GLN A 44 -4.90 -7.75 7.40
CA GLN A 44 -6.10 -8.25 6.73
C GLN A 44 -6.04 -8.08 5.21
N LEU A 45 -5.58 -6.91 4.74
CA LEU A 45 -5.42 -6.65 3.32
C LEU A 45 -4.32 -7.52 2.71
N GLN A 46 -3.21 -7.73 3.41
CA GLN A 46 -2.15 -8.62 2.95
C GLN A 46 -2.63 -10.07 2.79
N ARG A 47 -3.45 -10.57 3.73
CA ARG A 47 -4.07 -11.91 3.61
C ARG A 47 -4.99 -11.99 2.40
N ARG A 48 -5.89 -11.00 2.21
CA ARG A 48 -6.76 -10.94 1.03
C ARG A 48 -5.98 -10.92 -0.29
N LEU A 49 -4.85 -10.20 -0.33
CA LEU A 49 -3.97 -10.17 -1.50
C LEU A 49 -3.35 -11.54 -1.78
N GLN A 50 -2.97 -12.30 -0.75
CA GLN A 50 -2.48 -13.68 -0.89
C GLN A 50 -3.59 -14.61 -1.39
N ASP A 51 -4.81 -14.47 -0.89
CA ASP A 51 -5.96 -15.26 -1.34
C ASP A 51 -6.26 -14.98 -2.82
N ILE A 52 -6.22 -13.72 -3.26
CA ILE A 52 -6.38 -13.32 -4.67
C ILE A 52 -5.28 -13.96 -5.53
N HIS A 53 -4.03 -13.97 -5.05
CA HIS A 53 -2.93 -14.61 -5.76
C HIS A 53 -3.17 -16.12 -5.92
N ALA A 54 -3.54 -16.81 -4.84
CA ALA A 54 -3.86 -18.23 -4.91
C ALA A 54 -5.04 -18.52 -5.85
N GLN A 55 -6.04 -17.63 -5.88
CA GLN A 55 -7.17 -17.74 -6.80
C GLN A 55 -6.76 -17.49 -8.26
N GLY A 56 -5.88 -16.53 -8.52
CA GLY A 56 -5.32 -16.28 -9.86
C GLY A 56 -4.55 -17.50 -10.38
N GLU A 57 -3.75 -18.12 -9.52
CA GLU A 57 -3.05 -19.38 -9.81
C GLU A 57 -4.00 -20.55 -10.13
N ARG A 58 -5.17 -20.62 -9.48
CA ARG A 58 -6.20 -21.61 -9.80
C ARG A 58 -6.88 -21.31 -11.15
N LEU A 59 -7.11 -20.04 -11.44
CA LEU A 59 -7.67 -19.59 -12.72
C LEU A 59 -6.73 -19.92 -13.89
N THR A 60 -5.45 -19.59 -13.80
CA THR A 60 -4.49 -19.86 -14.89
C THR A 60 -4.23 -21.35 -15.11
N ARG A 61 -4.42 -22.19 -14.09
CA ARG A 61 -4.33 -23.65 -14.22
C ARG A 61 -5.57 -24.31 -14.81
N SER A 62 -6.77 -23.87 -14.40
CA SER A 62 -8.02 -24.54 -14.75
C SER A 62 -8.80 -23.88 -15.89
N MET A 63 -8.59 -22.58 -16.12
CA MET A 63 -9.21 -21.77 -17.16
C MET A 63 -10.73 -21.94 -17.24
N THR A 64 -11.41 -21.97 -16.09
CA THR A 64 -12.87 -22.08 -16.05
C THR A 64 -13.53 -20.74 -15.74
N VAL A 65 -14.73 -20.54 -16.29
CA VAL A 65 -15.59 -19.37 -16.00
C VAL A 65 -15.86 -19.24 -14.50
N ARG A 66 -15.96 -20.37 -13.79
CA ARG A 66 -16.14 -20.39 -12.34
C ARG A 66 -14.97 -19.74 -11.61
N GLU A 67 -13.75 -20.13 -11.96
CA GLU A 67 -12.55 -19.55 -11.32
C GLU A 67 -12.36 -18.08 -11.70
N LEU A 68 -12.72 -17.69 -12.93
CA LEU A 68 -12.69 -16.30 -13.35
C LEU A 68 -13.67 -15.46 -12.54
N LYS A 69 -14.90 -15.95 -12.35
CA LYS A 69 -15.93 -15.26 -11.55
C LYS A 69 -15.47 -15.05 -10.11
N LEU A 70 -14.90 -16.08 -9.49
CA LEU A 70 -14.37 -16.00 -8.12
C LEU A 70 -13.21 -15.01 -8.03
N TYR A 71 -12.25 -15.08 -8.97
CA TYR A 71 -11.13 -14.14 -9.03
C TYR A 71 -11.63 -12.69 -9.14
N ARG A 72 -12.52 -12.40 -10.09
CA ARG A 72 -13.12 -11.07 -10.27
C ARG A 72 -13.81 -10.57 -9.01
N GLN A 73 -14.58 -11.43 -8.33
CA GLN A 73 -15.27 -11.06 -7.10
C GLN A 73 -14.28 -10.70 -5.98
N MET A 74 -13.22 -11.49 -5.81
CA MET A 74 -12.20 -11.25 -4.78
C MET A 74 -11.44 -9.94 -5.04
N VAL A 75 -11.06 -9.69 -6.29
CA VAL A 75 -10.41 -8.42 -6.68
C VAL A 75 -11.32 -7.22 -6.41
N LYS A 76 -12.60 -7.29 -6.81
CA LYS A 76 -13.58 -6.22 -6.53
C LYS A 76 -13.72 -5.94 -5.04
N GLN A 77 -13.89 -6.98 -4.23
CA GLN A 77 -14.00 -6.83 -2.79
C GLN A 77 -12.74 -6.19 -2.17
N PHE A 78 -11.55 -6.58 -2.64
CA PHE A 78 -10.30 -6.00 -2.16
C PHE A 78 -10.18 -4.50 -2.50
N LEU A 79 -10.57 -4.09 -3.71
CA LEU A 79 -10.60 -2.68 -4.09
C LEU A 79 -11.59 -1.89 -3.21
N GLU A 80 -12.79 -2.42 -3.00
CA GLU A 80 -13.79 -1.80 -2.12
C GLU A 80 -13.29 -1.65 -0.68
N ASP A 81 -12.66 -2.69 -0.13
CA ASP A 81 -12.11 -2.66 1.22
C ASP A 81 -11.01 -1.61 1.36
N THR A 82 -10.17 -1.47 0.34
CA THR A 82 -9.07 -0.51 0.35
C THR A 82 -9.57 0.93 0.25
N VAL A 83 -10.65 1.17 -0.51
CA VAL A 83 -11.32 2.48 -0.59
C VAL A 83 -12.05 2.80 0.72
N ARG A 84 -12.87 1.87 1.25
CA ARG A 84 -13.71 2.08 2.43
C ARG A 84 -12.91 2.25 3.72
N ARG A 85 -11.86 1.45 3.92
CA ARG A 85 -11.11 1.45 5.18
C ARG A 85 -10.21 2.65 5.33
N GLY A 86 -10.12 3.50 4.30
CA GLY A 86 -9.33 4.71 4.33
C GLY A 86 -7.96 4.41 4.91
N VAL A 87 -7.31 3.32 4.46
CA VAL A 87 -5.92 3.07 4.83
C VAL A 87 -5.24 4.39 4.56
N ALA A 88 -4.76 5.02 5.63
CA ALA A 88 -4.20 6.37 5.65
C ALA A 88 -2.87 6.34 4.89
N LEU A 89 -2.95 6.04 3.60
CA LEU A 89 -1.93 6.14 2.60
C LEU A 89 -1.93 7.61 2.27
N LYS A 90 -0.99 8.31 2.92
CA LYS A 90 -0.57 9.67 2.59
C LYS A 90 -1.02 10.01 1.18
N ASP A 91 -1.89 11.01 1.05
CA ASP A 91 -2.23 11.62 -0.24
C ASP A 91 -0.99 11.59 -1.11
N THR A 92 -0.96 10.69 -2.10
CA THR A 92 0.06 10.73 -3.12
C THR A 92 -0.30 11.97 -3.92
N LYS A 93 0.17 13.13 -3.43
CA LYS A 93 0.08 14.44 -4.06
C LYS A 93 0.56 14.27 -5.50
N GLY A 94 -0.40 14.07 -6.38
CA GLY A 94 -0.16 13.54 -7.70
C GLY A 94 -1.48 13.54 -8.43
N TRP A 95 -1.95 14.73 -8.79
CA TRP A 95 -3.00 14.86 -9.77
C TRP A 95 -2.48 14.35 -11.12
N ASP A 96 -3.30 13.59 -11.83
CA ASP A 96 -3.14 13.43 -13.27
C ASP A 96 -3.25 14.81 -13.95
N ARG A 97 -2.76 14.95 -15.18
CA ARG A 97 -2.89 16.15 -16.03
C ARG A 97 -4.34 16.68 -16.11
N ARG A 98 -5.33 15.85 -15.78
CA ARG A 98 -6.77 16.16 -15.78
C ARG A 98 -7.38 16.36 -14.39
N GLY A 99 -6.58 16.46 -13.33
CA GLY A 99 -7.07 16.69 -11.95
C GLY A 99 -7.68 15.47 -11.26
N ARG A 100 -7.67 14.29 -11.89
CA ARG A 100 -8.13 13.04 -11.28
C ARG A 100 -7.08 12.52 -10.30
N THR A 101 -7.52 11.99 -9.15
CA THR A 101 -6.64 11.27 -8.23
C THR A 101 -6.14 9.99 -8.91
N LYS A 102 -4.81 9.77 -8.96
CA LYS A 102 -4.16 8.58 -9.55
C LYS A 102 -4.82 7.25 -9.16
N ARG A 103 -5.39 7.17 -7.95
CA ARG A 103 -6.11 5.99 -7.44
C ARG A 103 -7.38 5.65 -8.22
N TYR A 104 -8.21 6.63 -8.59
CA TYR A 104 -9.43 6.35 -9.37
C TYR A 104 -9.08 5.80 -10.75
N LYS A 105 -8.01 6.32 -11.35
CA LYS A 105 -7.48 5.80 -12.61
C LYS A 105 -7.03 4.34 -12.47
N LEU A 106 -6.31 4.01 -11.39
CA LEU A 106 -5.89 2.63 -11.13
C LEU A 106 -7.09 1.68 -10.93
N LEU A 107 -8.16 2.13 -10.25
CA LEU A 107 -9.40 1.34 -10.15
C LEU A 107 -10.03 1.07 -11.52
N GLU A 108 -10.09 2.08 -12.39
CA GLU A 108 -10.60 1.94 -13.75
C GLU A 108 -9.74 0.98 -14.58
N GLU A 109 -8.41 1.08 -14.46
CA GLU A 109 -7.47 0.17 -15.14
C GLU A 109 -7.67 -1.29 -14.68
N VAL A 110 -7.87 -1.53 -13.38
CA VAL A 110 -8.16 -2.88 -12.88
C VAL A 110 -9.51 -3.40 -13.38
N ASP A 111 -10.58 -2.60 -13.36
CA ASP A 111 -11.89 -3.05 -13.84
C ASP A 111 -11.88 -3.36 -15.35
N ALA A 112 -11.17 -2.54 -16.14
CA ALA A 112 -10.95 -2.80 -17.56
C ALA A 112 -10.20 -4.11 -17.79
N ALA A 113 -9.11 -4.37 -17.05
CA ALA A 113 -8.37 -5.62 -17.14
C ALA A 113 -9.25 -6.84 -16.79
N LEU A 114 -10.09 -6.74 -15.75
CA LEU A 114 -11.01 -7.81 -15.37
C LEU A 114 -12.09 -8.12 -16.41
N LEU A 115 -12.43 -7.17 -17.29
CA LEU A 115 -13.36 -7.38 -18.39
C LEU A 115 -12.70 -8.15 -19.53
N LEU A 116 -11.49 -7.74 -19.93
CA LEU A 116 -10.72 -8.38 -21.00
C LEU A 116 -10.43 -9.86 -20.74
N MET A 117 -10.18 -10.24 -19.48
CA MET A 117 -9.97 -11.64 -19.09
C MET A 117 -11.12 -12.58 -19.48
N ALA A 118 -12.35 -12.06 -19.60
CA ALA A 118 -13.49 -12.88 -20.01
C ALA A 118 -13.47 -13.21 -21.50
N GLU A 119 -12.94 -12.31 -22.32
CA GLU A 119 -12.77 -12.49 -23.77
C GLU A 119 -11.61 -13.46 -24.02
N GLU A 120 -10.47 -13.25 -23.35
CA GLU A 120 -9.28 -14.11 -23.43
C GLU A 120 -9.56 -15.56 -23.02
N LEU A 121 -10.45 -15.79 -22.06
CA LEU A 121 -10.83 -17.15 -21.63
C LEU A 121 -11.50 -17.96 -22.75
N LEU A 122 -12.09 -17.30 -23.74
CA LEU A 122 -12.75 -17.94 -24.89
C LEU A 122 -11.75 -18.30 -26.00
N GLU A 123 -10.52 -17.80 -25.94
CA GLU A 123 -9.45 -18.06 -26.89
C GLU A 123 -8.56 -19.20 -26.39
N SER A 124 -8.43 -20.29 -27.16
CA SER A 124 -7.96 -21.58 -26.60
C SER A 124 -6.45 -21.68 -26.33
N GLU A 125 -5.60 -21.15 -27.21
CA GLU A 125 -4.14 -21.27 -27.10
C GLU A 125 -3.49 -19.92 -26.73
N ASP A 126 -3.73 -18.87 -27.52
CA ASP A 126 -3.23 -17.51 -27.24
C ASP A 126 -3.83 -16.93 -25.95
N GLY A 127 -5.13 -17.20 -25.72
CA GLY A 127 -5.85 -16.74 -24.54
C GLY A 127 -5.28 -17.26 -23.22
N ARG A 128 -4.57 -18.39 -23.22
CA ARG A 128 -3.90 -18.89 -22.00
C ARG A 128 -2.73 -18.02 -21.58
N ILE A 129 -1.87 -17.66 -22.53
CA ILE A 129 -0.71 -16.82 -22.29
C ILE A 129 -1.18 -15.42 -21.89
N GLU A 130 -2.17 -14.89 -22.61
CA GLU A 130 -2.73 -13.57 -22.33
C GLU A 130 -3.40 -13.53 -20.94
N LEU A 131 -4.18 -14.56 -20.58
CA LEU A 131 -4.78 -14.66 -19.25
C LEU A 131 -3.73 -14.66 -18.13
N LEU A 132 -2.60 -15.35 -18.32
CA LEU A 132 -1.50 -15.34 -17.36
C LEU A 132 -0.89 -13.93 -17.23
N HIS A 133 -0.70 -13.25 -18.35
CA HIS A 133 -0.22 -11.86 -18.37
C HIS A 133 -1.18 -10.95 -17.61
N ARG A 134 -2.49 -11.02 -17.87
CA ARG A 134 -3.51 -10.22 -17.17
C ARG A 134 -3.55 -10.47 -15.67
N VAL A 135 -3.48 -11.73 -15.24
CA VAL A 135 -3.42 -12.06 -13.81
C VAL A 135 -2.18 -11.42 -13.16
N GLY A 136 -1.04 -11.41 -13.86
CA GLY A 136 0.19 -10.74 -13.43
C GLY A 136 0.05 -9.22 -13.35
N GLU A 137 -0.52 -8.58 -14.38
CA GLU A 137 -0.79 -7.14 -14.42
C GLU A 137 -1.70 -6.71 -13.27
N ILE A 138 -2.82 -7.40 -13.08
CA ILE A 138 -3.76 -7.12 -11.99
C ILE A 138 -3.05 -7.25 -10.65
N ARG A 139 -2.25 -8.30 -10.43
CA ARG A 139 -1.47 -8.44 -9.20
C ARG A 139 -0.54 -7.24 -8.98
N GLY A 140 0.18 -6.79 -10.01
CA GLY A 140 1.05 -5.62 -9.95
C GLY A 140 0.28 -4.35 -9.56
N MET A 141 -0.88 -4.14 -10.18
CA MET A 141 -1.78 -3.01 -9.88
C MET A 141 -2.27 -3.05 -8.42
N LEU A 142 -2.66 -4.22 -7.91
CA LEU A 142 -3.11 -4.38 -6.53
C LEU A 142 -2.00 -4.13 -5.50
N ILE A 143 -0.77 -4.55 -5.81
CA ILE A 143 0.42 -4.25 -4.98
C ILE A 143 0.68 -2.74 -4.96
N ASN A 144 0.66 -2.08 -6.12
CA ASN A 144 0.85 -0.63 -6.25
C ASN A 144 -0.26 0.19 -5.57
N LEU A 145 -1.47 -0.38 -5.42
CA LEU A 145 -2.55 0.27 -4.68
C LEU A 145 -2.34 0.19 -3.16
N PHE A 146 -1.54 -0.77 -2.68
CA PHE A 146 -1.31 -1.04 -1.27
C PHE A 146 0.02 -0.49 -0.73
N PHE A 147 1.07 -0.44 -1.55
CA PHE A 147 2.43 0.06 -1.20
C PHE A 147 2.73 1.40 -1.85
#